data_AF-A0A2R7YA59-F1
#
_entry.id   AF-A0A2R7YA59-F1
#
_cell.length_a   1.000
_cell.length_b   1.000
_cell.length_c   1.000
_cell.angle_alpha   90.00
_cell.angle_beta   90.00
_cell.angle_gamma   90.00
#
_symmetry.space_group_name_H-M   'P 1'
#
loop_
_entity.id
_entity.type
_entity.pdbx_description
1 polymer ?
#
loop_
_entity_poly.entity_id
_entity_poly.type
_entity_poly.pdbx_seq_one_letter_code
_entity_poly.pdbx_strand_id
1 'polypeptide(L)'
;MAYDINEKSVDALLVKEEKTEWIHIDISEAKHIQKRYQEIRERKRKYIKGKAGRKVNNILHVATKFLVEKALEEKVAIVTEDIKGINKGINRKGKGIRRRLNLWSHGKVRFQMNYKANWLGVPRLKRCGR
;
A
#
# COMPACT_ATOMS: atom_id res chain seq x y z
N MET A 1 -0.23 4.36 15.59
CA MET A 1 0.01 3.23 14.66
C MET A 1 1.01 3.66 13.61
N ALA A 2 2.14 2.96 13.50
CA ALA A 2 3.06 3.08 12.37
C ALA A 2 2.75 1.98 11.35
N TYR A 3 2.89 2.24 10.04
CA TYR A 3 2.80 1.19 9.03
C TYR A 3 3.91 1.29 8.00
N ASP A 4 4.29 0.13 7.49
CA ASP A 4 5.19 -0.08 6.37
C ASP A 4 4.46 -0.81 5.24
N ILE A 5 4.89 -0.55 4.01
CA ILE A 5 4.33 -1.18 2.82
C ILE A 5 5.44 -2.00 2.17
N ASN A 6 5.14 -3.25 1.84
CA ASN A 6 6.04 -4.16 1.16
C ASN A 6 5.44 -4.64 -0.18
N GLU A 7 6.23 -5.33 -1.01
CA GLU A 7 5.75 -5.84 -2.32
C GLU A 7 4.55 -6.79 -2.18
N LYS A 8 4.41 -7.45 -1.03
CA LYS A 8 3.41 -8.49 -0.75
C LYS A 8 2.62 -8.27 0.53
N SER A 9 3.02 -7.35 1.40
CA SER A 9 2.33 -7.13 2.67
C SER A 9 2.16 -5.65 2.97
N VAL A 10 1.21 -5.35 3.84
CA VAL A 10 1.17 -4.11 4.59
C VAL A 10 1.30 -4.48 6.05
N ASP A 11 2.35 -3.97 6.68
CA ASP A 11 2.71 -4.31 8.05
C ASP A 11 2.44 -3.09 8.92
N ALA A 12 1.74 -3.25 10.03
CA ALA A 12 1.43 -2.15 10.93
C ALA A 12 1.78 -2.51 12.37
N LEU A 13 2.41 -1.56 13.06
CA LEU A 13 2.70 -1.62 14.47
C LEU A 13 1.78 -0.64 15.20
N LEU A 14 0.90 -1.20 16.03
CA LEU A 14 0.08 -0.43 16.95
C LEU A 14 0.82 -0.35 18.29
N VAL A 15 1.03 0.87 18.76
CA VAL A 15 1.63 1.16 20.07
C VAL A 15 0.61 1.97 20.85
N LYS A 16 0.19 1.44 21.98
CA LYS A 16 -0.64 2.06 23.01
C LYS A 16 0.05 1.79 24.36
N GLU A 17 -0.15 2.65 25.35
CA GLU A 17 0.64 2.72 26.60
C GLU A 17 1.00 1.36 27.23
N GLU A 18 0.13 0.35 27.15
CA GLU A 18 0.36 -1.00 27.71
C GLU A 18 0.31 -2.13 26.67
N LYS A 19 0.12 -1.82 25.38
CA LYS A 19 -0.07 -2.84 24.34
C LYS A 19 0.65 -2.47 23.04
N THR A 20 1.53 -3.38 22.61
CA THR A 20 2.06 -3.41 21.25
C THR A 20 1.40 -4.54 20.47
N GLU A 21 0.75 -4.22 19.36
CA GLU A 21 0.11 -5.21 18.50
C GLU A 21 0.68 -5.09 17.08
N TRP A 22 1.10 -6.23 16.53
CA TRP A 22 1.61 -6.30 15.16
C TRP A 22 0.51 -6.83 14.24
N ILE A 23 0.25 -6.09 13.17
CA ILE A 23 -0.80 -6.40 12.21
C ILE A 23 -0.13 -6.67 10.86
N HIS A 24 -0.28 -7.89 10.37
CA HIS A 24 0.18 -8.30 9.06
C HIS A 24 -1.00 -8.44 8.11
N ILE A 25 -0.96 -7.73 6.99
CA ILE A 25 -1.98 -7.86 5.95
C ILE A 25 -1.32 -8.37 4.67
N ASP A 26 -1.69 -9.57 4.25
CA ASP A 26 -1.25 -10.10 2.97
C ASP A 26 -1.96 -9.38 1.80
N ILE A 27 -1.16 -8.84 0.90
CA ILE A 27 -1.58 -8.25 -0.38
C ILE A 27 -0.88 -8.93 -1.56
N SER A 28 -0.31 -10.14 -1.36
CA SER A 28 0.37 -10.92 -2.38
C SER A 28 -0.50 -11.14 -3.62
N GLU A 29 -1.82 -11.32 -3.44
CA GLU A 29 -2.76 -11.48 -4.54
C GLU A 29 -2.76 -10.27 -5.49
N ALA A 30 -2.66 -9.05 -4.95
CA ALA A 30 -2.57 -7.85 -5.78
C ALA A 30 -1.32 -7.88 -6.67
N LYS A 31 -0.18 -8.27 -6.11
CA LYS A 31 1.07 -8.46 -6.87
C LYS A 31 0.93 -9.54 -7.94
N HIS A 32 0.34 -10.69 -7.61
CA HIS A 32 0.15 -11.78 -8.56
C HIS A 32 -0.75 -11.38 -9.73
N ILE A 33 -1.84 -10.64 -9.47
CA ILE A 33 -2.72 -10.11 -10.50
C ILE A 33 -1.97 -9.13 -11.41
N GLN A 34 -1.19 -8.21 -10.84
CA GLN A 34 -0.44 -7.23 -11.63
C GLN A 34 0.68 -7.88 -12.46
N LYS A 35 1.38 -8.88 -11.89
CA LYS A 35 2.38 -9.67 -12.62
C LYS A 35 1.75 -10.40 -13.81
N ARG A 36 0.66 -11.14 -13.56
CA ARG A 36 -0.08 -11.85 -14.62
C ARG A 36 -0.55 -10.86 -15.70
N TYR A 37 -1.02 -9.68 -15.29
CA TYR A 37 -1.41 -8.62 -16.24
C TYR A 37 -0.25 -8.15 -17.13
N GLN A 38 0.96 -8.00 -16.58
CA GLN A 38 2.13 -7.62 -17.37
C GLN A 38 2.58 -8.70 -18.36
N GLU A 39 2.35 -9.97 -18.04
CA GLU A 39 2.71 -11.13 -18.89
C GLU A 39 1.72 -11.33 -20.04
N ILE A 40 0.47 -10.85 -19.92
CA ILE A 40 -0.52 -10.94 -20.99
C ILE A 40 -0.06 -10.13 -22.22
N ARG A 41 -0.17 -10.76 -23.41
CA ARG A 41 0.13 -10.16 -24.72
C ARG A 41 -0.72 -8.91 -24.97
N GLU A 42 -0.13 -7.87 -25.56
CA GLU A 42 -0.72 -6.53 -25.68
C GLU A 42 -2.15 -6.48 -26.22
N ARG A 43 -2.49 -7.33 -27.20
CA ARG A 43 -3.84 -7.40 -27.80
C ARG A 43 -4.96 -7.73 -26.80
N LYS A 44 -4.71 -8.58 -25.78
CA LYS A 44 -5.70 -8.93 -24.75
C LYS A 44 -5.67 -7.99 -23.53
N ARG A 45 -4.68 -7.09 -23.44
CA ARG A 45 -4.52 -6.20 -22.27
C ARG A 45 -5.65 -5.20 -22.12
N LYS A 46 -6.22 -4.66 -23.20
CA LYS A 46 -7.30 -3.65 -23.12
C LYS A 46 -8.55 -4.19 -22.40
N TYR A 47 -8.98 -5.40 -22.75
CA TYR A 47 -10.16 -6.05 -22.15
C TYR A 47 -9.94 -6.43 -20.68
N ILE A 48 -8.74 -6.87 -20.32
CA ILE A 48 -8.44 -7.38 -18.97
C ILE A 48 -8.01 -6.26 -18.00
N LYS A 49 -7.56 -5.11 -18.52
CA LYS A 49 -7.06 -3.97 -17.72
C LYS A 49 -8.06 -3.52 -16.66
N GLY A 50 -9.33 -3.38 -17.05
CA GLY A 50 -10.38 -2.95 -16.14
C GLY A 50 -10.63 -3.94 -15.01
N LYS A 51 -10.76 -5.23 -15.33
CA LYS A 51 -11.07 -6.28 -14.34
C LYS A 51 -9.90 -6.49 -13.36
N ALA A 52 -8.68 -6.58 -13.87
CA ALA A 52 -7.48 -6.72 -13.03
C ALA A 52 -7.27 -5.50 -12.13
N GLY A 53 -7.42 -4.28 -12.67
CA GLY A 53 -7.32 -3.05 -11.89
C GLY A 53 -8.37 -2.94 -10.79
N ARG A 54 -9.63 -3.31 -11.07
CA ARG A 54 -10.70 -3.34 -10.05
C ARG A 54 -10.38 -4.32 -8.93
N LYS A 55 -9.92 -5.53 -9.25
CA LYS A 55 -9.60 -6.55 -8.25
C LYS A 55 -8.43 -6.12 -7.35
N VAL A 56 -7.35 -5.59 -7.94
CA VAL A 56 -6.23 -5.01 -7.18
C VAL A 56 -6.72 -3.88 -6.29
N ASN A 57 -7.54 -2.96 -6.82
CA ASN A 57 -8.07 -1.85 -6.01
C ASN A 57 -8.91 -2.32 -4.84
N ASN A 58 -9.69 -3.39 -5.02
CA ASN A 58 -10.51 -3.95 -3.96
C ASN A 58 -9.64 -4.51 -2.83
N ILE A 59 -8.62 -5.30 -3.17
CA ILE A 59 -7.66 -5.86 -2.18
C ILE A 59 -7.02 -4.74 -1.36
N LEU A 60 -6.48 -3.72 -2.03
CA LEU A 60 -5.85 -2.58 -1.36
C LEU A 60 -6.88 -1.77 -0.55
N HIS A 61 -8.11 -1.65 -1.06
CA HIS A 61 -9.17 -0.93 -0.37
C HIS A 61 -9.54 -1.64 0.93
N VAL A 62 -9.70 -2.96 0.94
CA VAL A 62 -10.00 -3.72 2.17
C VAL A 62 -8.86 -3.57 3.18
N ALA A 63 -7.62 -3.79 2.75
CA ALA A 63 -6.44 -3.67 3.61
C ALA A 63 -6.31 -2.28 4.26
N THR A 64 -6.40 -1.22 3.46
CA THR A 64 -6.27 0.16 3.95
C THR A 64 -7.48 0.62 4.75
N LYS A 65 -8.67 0.08 4.48
CA LYS A 65 -9.87 0.39 5.27
C LYS A 65 -9.70 -0.15 6.68
N PHE A 66 -9.34 -1.43 6.79
CA PHE A 66 -9.10 -2.10 8.06
C PHE A 66 -8.09 -1.37 8.94
N LEU A 67 -6.94 -0.96 8.38
CA LEU A 67 -5.92 -0.23 9.15
C LEU A 67 -6.40 1.12 9.69
N VAL A 68 -7.14 1.89 8.88
CA VAL A 68 -7.63 3.20 9.31
C VAL A 68 -8.74 3.06 10.35
N GLU A 69 -9.64 2.10 10.17
CA GLU A 69 -10.69 1.79 11.15
C GLU A 69 -10.07 1.33 12.48
N LYS A 70 -9.05 0.47 12.44
CA LYS A 70 -8.34 0.03 13.63
C LYS A 70 -7.61 1.18 14.34
N ALA A 71 -7.04 2.12 13.57
CA ALA A 71 -6.43 3.32 14.15
C ALA A 71 -7.45 4.25 14.80
N LEU A 72 -8.66 4.35 14.22
CA LEU A 72 -9.77 5.13 14.77
C LEU A 72 -10.30 4.51 16.08
N GLU A 73 -10.58 3.20 16.09
CA GLU A 73 -11.03 2.46 17.28
C GLU A 73 -10.07 2.63 18.45
N GLU A 74 -8.77 2.49 18.17
CA GLU A 74 -7.73 2.56 19.19
C GLU A 74 -7.33 4.00 19.54
N LYS A 75 -7.92 4.99 18.87
CA LYS A 75 -7.67 6.44 19.03
C LYS A 75 -6.20 6.81 18.88
N VAL A 76 -5.49 6.16 17.94
CA VAL A 76 -4.07 6.39 17.69
C VAL A 76 -3.85 7.16 16.38
N ALA A 77 -2.86 8.05 16.38
CA ALA A 77 -2.43 8.70 15.16
C ALA A 77 -1.75 7.71 14.19
N ILE A 78 -1.93 7.90 12.89
CA ILE A 78 -1.25 7.12 11.85
C ILE A 78 0.06 7.82 11.48
N VAL A 79 1.16 7.08 11.58
CA VAL A 79 2.50 7.49 11.19
C VAL A 79 2.95 6.64 10.01
N THR A 80 3.57 7.27 9.02
CA THR A 80 4.07 6.59 7.81
C THR A 80 5.48 7.05 7.53
N GLU A 81 6.32 6.18 6.99
CA GLU A 81 7.63 6.60 6.47
C GLU A 81 7.49 7.53 5.26
N ASP A 82 8.51 8.35 5.02
CA ASP A 82 8.57 9.15 3.81
C ASP A 82 9.14 8.35 2.64
N ILE A 83 8.24 7.80 1.82
CA ILE A 83 8.55 7.05 0.60
C ILE A 83 8.81 8.02 -0.59
N LYS A 84 8.85 9.34 -0.37
CA LYS A 84 9.24 10.29 -1.43
C LYS A 84 10.65 9.95 -1.93
N GLY A 85 10.73 9.47 -3.16
CA GLY A 85 12.01 9.10 -3.79
C GLY A 85 12.18 7.61 -4.03
N ILE A 86 11.29 6.73 -3.55
CA ILE A 86 11.36 5.29 -3.89
C ILE A 86 11.33 5.09 -5.41
N ASN A 87 10.48 5.81 -6.14
CA ASN A 87 10.47 5.76 -7.60
C ASN A 87 11.83 6.18 -8.22
N LYS A 88 12.52 7.18 -7.65
CA LYS A 88 13.87 7.57 -8.11
C LYS A 88 14.88 6.45 -7.86
N GLY A 89 14.83 5.82 -6.69
CA GLY A 89 15.65 4.65 -6.35
C GLY A 89 15.40 3.47 -7.26
N ILE A 90 14.13 3.13 -7.52
CA ILE A 90 13.70 2.06 -8.43
C ILE A 90 14.19 2.32 -9.85
N ASN A 91 14.07 3.55 -10.34
CA ASN A 91 14.44 3.91 -11.71
C ASN A 91 15.95 3.82 -11.97
N ARG A 92 16.78 3.92 -10.92
CA ARG A 92 18.23 3.71 -10.99
C ARG A 92 18.65 2.24 -10.97
N LYS A 93 17.71 1.30 -10.76
CA LYS A 93 17.99 -0.15 -10.78
C LYS A 93 17.91 -0.70 -12.21
N GLY A 94 18.52 -1.87 -12.43
CA GLY A 94 18.47 -2.58 -13.71
C GLY A 94 17.04 -2.92 -14.16
N LYS A 95 16.85 -3.10 -15.47
CA LYS A 95 15.53 -3.26 -16.15
C LYS A 95 14.62 -4.29 -15.48
N GLY A 96 15.15 -5.43 -15.06
CA GLY A 96 14.39 -6.50 -14.39
C GLY A 96 13.84 -6.08 -13.03
N ILE A 97 14.69 -5.52 -12.17
CA ILE A 97 14.31 -5.01 -10.84
C ILE A 97 13.31 -3.86 -10.98
N ARG A 98 13.57 -2.93 -11.91
CA ARG A 98 12.68 -1.80 -12.19
C ARG A 98 11.27 -2.28 -12.57
N ARG A 99 11.17 -3.27 -13.46
CA ARG A 99 9.88 -3.82 -13.90
C ARG A 99 9.12 -4.48 -12.74
N ARG A 100 9.82 -5.21 -11.85
CA ARG A 100 9.24 -5.84 -10.66
C ARG A 100 8.74 -4.80 -9.66
N LEU A 101 9.57 -3.83 -9.30
CA LEU A 101 9.23 -2.82 -8.29
C LEU A 101 8.19 -1.82 -8.78
N ASN A 102 8.08 -1.57 -10.09
CA ASN A 102 6.99 -0.77 -10.64
C ASN A 102 5.62 -1.46 -10.60
N LEU A 103 5.56 -2.76 -10.31
CA LEU A 103 4.30 -3.44 -10.02
C LEU A 103 3.81 -3.13 -8.60
N TRP A 104 4.72 -2.82 -7.68
CA TRP A 104 4.40 -2.64 -6.29
C TRP A 104 3.49 -1.42 -6.07
N SER A 105 2.31 -1.66 -5.49
CA SER A 105 1.23 -0.67 -5.35
C SER A 105 1.40 0.33 -4.20
N HIS A 106 2.63 0.67 -3.82
CA HIS A 106 2.96 1.55 -2.68
C HIS A 106 2.27 2.92 -2.73
N GLY A 107 2.30 3.58 -3.89
CA GLY A 107 1.68 4.90 -4.06
C GLY A 107 0.16 4.86 -3.85
N LYS A 108 -0.47 3.74 -4.22
CA LYS A 108 -1.92 3.56 -4.10
C LYS A 108 -2.36 3.29 -2.66
N VAL A 109 -1.62 2.44 -1.95
CA VAL A 109 -1.85 2.19 -0.52
C VAL A 109 -1.72 3.50 0.26
N ARG A 110 -0.64 4.25 0.04
CA ARG A 110 -0.43 5.58 0.64
C ARG A 110 -1.58 6.54 0.34
N PHE A 111 -2.02 6.63 -0.91
CA PHE A 111 -3.15 7.48 -1.28
C PHE A 111 -4.44 7.07 -0.55
N GLN A 112 -4.74 5.78 -0.51
CA GLN A 112 -5.92 5.24 0.17
C GLN A 112 -5.90 5.48 1.67
N MET A 113 -4.76 5.24 2.34
CA MET A 113 -4.57 5.56 3.75
C MET A 113 -4.80 7.04 4.03
N ASN A 114 -4.22 7.92 3.21
CA ASN A 114 -4.35 9.37 3.40
C ASN A 114 -5.78 9.86 3.23
N TYR A 115 -6.48 9.47 2.15
CA TYR A 115 -7.84 9.95 1.94
C TYR A 115 -8.79 9.39 3.01
N LYS A 116 -8.66 8.11 3.40
CA LYS A 116 -9.54 7.48 4.39
C LYS A 116 -9.33 8.06 5.79
N ALA A 117 -8.09 8.27 6.19
CA ALA A 117 -7.79 8.90 7.46
C ALA A 117 -8.32 10.34 7.51
N ASN A 118 -8.24 11.10 6.40
CA ASN A 118 -8.86 12.43 6.31
C ASN A 118 -10.38 12.34 6.46
N TRP A 119 -10.99 11.38 5.75
CA TRP A 119 -12.42 11.18 5.77
C TRP A 119 -12.95 10.81 7.16
N LEU A 120 -12.21 9.97 7.89
CA LEU A 120 -12.58 9.50 9.23
C LEU A 120 -12.05 10.38 10.37
N GLY A 121 -11.37 11.49 10.06
CA GLY A 121 -10.80 12.39 11.07
C GLY A 121 -9.64 11.79 11.88
N VAL A 122 -9.00 10.72 11.40
CA VAL A 122 -7.86 10.09 12.09
C VAL A 122 -6.62 10.99 11.96
N PRO A 123 -6.00 11.41 13.08
CA PRO A 123 -4.80 12.23 13.05
C PRO A 123 -3.67 11.55 12.28
N ARG A 124 -2.98 12.32 11.43
CA ARG A 124 -1.83 11.83 10.67
C ARG A 124 -0.61 12.67 10.94
N LEU A 125 0.48 11.99 11.28
CA LEU A 125 1.80 12.58 11.36
C LEU A 125 2.57 12.18 10.10
N LYS A 126 2.79 13.15 9.20
CA LYS A 126 3.81 13.01 8.18
C LYS A 126 5.16 13.21 8.86
N ARG A 127 6.01 12.18 8.89
CA ARG A 127 7.41 12.41 9.26
C ARG A 127 8.00 13.37 8.22
N CYS A 128 8.51 14.50 8.68
CA CYS A 128 9.28 15.43 7.85
C CYS A 128 10.61 14.75 7.50
N GLY A 129 10.78 14.34 6.25
CA GLY A 129 12.09 13.95 5.74
C GLY A 129 12.99 15.18 5.65
N ARG A 130 14.20 15.09 6.21
CA ARG A 130 15.29 16.06 6.02
C ARG A 130 15.67 16.18 4.54
#